data_AF-A0A9X8IYC6-F1
#
_entry.id   AF-A0A9X8IYC6-F1
#
_cell.length_a   1.000
_cell.length_b   1.000
_cell.length_c   1.000
_cell.angle_alpha   90.00
_cell.angle_beta   90.00
_cell.angle_gamma   90.00
#
_symmetry.space_group_name_H-M   'P 1'
#
loop_
_entity.id
_entity.type
_entity.pdbx_description
1 polymer ?
#
loop_
_entity_poly.entity_id
_entity_poly.type
_entity_poly.pdbx_seq_one_letter_code
_entity_poly.pdbx_strand_id
1 'polypeptide(L)'
;MAKLDGIKVINENTVEYNGFVYELVTGDAKAADVIKASEQELDVTEGAFYLVVDIDDDNDIVFKDNVDDSNYFNQGEHSVFRKSHVITTDKLTDAEGVVKIELPDGTKLEGTPSDLEKITRKLQEMQAEQGSSVEIKAEVEETSESVSARLQVGDYAKVVEEGSHSAKVGDIVKIFVDDEDNQPFKCEDLQGKELRYPWFREHELVKATDEEVLEAKQALLKEGDFARVIANTTCHSFEIGTIVKLDDYAEETDAFTAYYIDGSDFWRIYRSDLEPLTKEETEHITREAEEEKKAKAERDKWAAIGRKVGEIKDGDVVRVIDKDNTRLNVGDIGVVAESYDYVKEREDKQEDSVAFRVNTSNCEYVNWLDVANVELIVPVEQRFDTVG
;
A
#
# COMPACT_ATOMS: atom_id res chain seq x y z
N MET A 1 -18.29 16.06 13.55
CA MET A 1 -17.08 15.22 13.69
C MET A 1 -15.94 16.11 13.28
N ALA A 2 -15.22 16.68 14.24
CA ALA A 2 -13.89 17.19 13.96
C ALA A 2 -13.04 17.21 15.23
N LYS A 3 -12.67 16.00 15.62
CA LYS A 3 -11.41 15.63 16.26
C LYS A 3 -10.85 14.52 15.37
N LEU A 4 -9.54 14.33 15.32
CA LEU A 4 -8.96 13.28 14.47
C LEU A 4 -9.20 11.90 15.09
N ASP A 5 -10.21 11.20 14.59
CA ASP A 5 -10.45 9.78 14.89
C ASP A 5 -9.40 8.93 14.15
N GLY A 6 -8.76 7.98 14.84
CA GLY A 6 -7.71 7.12 14.28
C GLY A 6 -6.28 7.65 14.38
N ILE A 7 -6.04 8.69 15.18
CA ILE A 7 -4.66 9.07 15.54
C ILE A 7 -4.04 8.06 16.52
N LYS A 8 -2.87 7.53 16.19
CA LYS A 8 -2.08 6.60 17.01
C LYS A 8 -0.88 7.34 17.57
N VAL A 9 -0.84 7.53 18.89
CA VAL A 9 0.32 8.13 19.56
C VAL A 9 1.42 7.07 19.65
N ILE A 10 2.54 7.26 18.94
CA ILE A 10 3.68 6.34 18.94
C ILE A 10 4.54 6.59 20.18
N ASN A 11 4.86 7.85 20.45
CA ASN A 11 5.56 8.32 21.64
C ASN A 11 5.24 9.80 21.91
N GLU A 12 5.86 10.42 22.91
CA GLU A 12 5.60 11.82 23.30
C GLU A 12 5.87 12.84 22.18
N ASN A 13 6.75 12.52 21.23
CA ASN A 13 7.17 13.39 20.13
C ASN A 13 6.66 12.93 18.76
N THR A 14 5.91 11.84 18.68
CA THR A 14 5.54 11.23 17.39
C THR A 14 4.13 10.66 17.42
N VAL A 15 3.33 11.06 16.43
CA VAL A 15 1.95 10.58 16.24
C VAL A 15 1.74 10.13 14.80
N GLU A 16 0.89 9.14 14.59
CA GLU A 16 0.54 8.60 13.29
C GLU A 16 -0.93 8.86 13.00
N TYR A 17 -1.22 9.45 11.84
CA TYR A 17 -2.59 9.74 11.41
C TYR A 17 -2.73 9.51 9.90
N ASN A 18 -3.72 8.72 9.49
CA ASN A 18 -3.95 8.30 8.09
C ASN A 18 -2.69 7.70 7.42
N GLY A 19 -1.94 6.86 8.14
CA GLY A 19 -0.72 6.21 7.62
C GLY A 19 0.45 7.18 7.38
N PHE A 20 0.40 8.39 7.96
CA PHE A 20 1.51 9.33 7.95
C PHE A 20 2.02 9.57 9.36
N VAL A 21 3.34 9.63 9.51
CA VAL A 21 4.01 9.98 10.75
C VAL A 21 4.15 11.49 10.85
N TYR A 22 3.84 12.05 12.01
CA TYR A 22 3.97 13.44 12.36
C TYR A 22 4.88 13.56 13.58
N GLU A 23 5.85 14.47 13.50
CA GLU A 23 6.83 14.72 14.55
C GLU A 23 6.55 16.06 15.23
N LEU A 24 6.74 16.10 16.55
CA LEU A 24 6.61 17.30 17.34
C LEU A 24 7.62 18.36 16.88
N VAL A 25 7.14 19.55 16.53
CA VAL A 25 7.97 20.68 16.13
C VAL A 25 7.87 21.83 17.11
N THR A 26 8.95 22.59 17.22
CA THR A 26 9.04 23.78 18.08
C THR A 26 8.72 25.09 17.36
N GLY A 27 8.23 25.03 16.11
CA GLY A 27 7.87 26.20 15.33
C GLY A 27 6.37 26.30 15.07
N ASP A 28 5.94 27.47 14.62
CA ASP A 28 4.54 27.79 14.29
C ASP A 28 3.90 26.72 13.40
N ALA A 29 2.63 26.44 13.65
CA ALA A 29 1.81 25.52 12.87
C ALA A 29 1.56 26.06 11.46
N LYS A 30 1.38 25.14 10.52
CA LYS A 30 1.03 25.38 9.12
C LYS A 30 -0.20 24.57 8.76
N ALA A 31 -0.85 24.96 7.67
CA ALA A 31 -1.89 24.12 7.06
C ALA A 31 -1.39 22.69 6.86
N ALA A 32 -2.26 21.72 7.16
CA ALA A 32 -2.02 20.29 7.20
C ALA A 32 -1.10 19.76 8.33
N ASP A 33 -0.65 20.61 9.26
CA ASP A 33 -0.09 20.12 10.52
C ASP A 33 -1.19 19.54 11.42
N VAL A 34 -0.80 18.72 12.39
CA VAL A 34 -1.69 18.19 13.43
C VAL A 34 -1.40 18.91 14.74
N ILE A 35 -2.41 19.46 15.39
CA ILE A 35 -2.28 20.15 16.67
C ILE A 35 -2.92 19.33 17.78
N LYS A 36 -2.29 19.30 18.95
CA LYS A 36 -2.86 18.71 20.16
C LYS A 36 -3.37 19.83 21.05
N ALA A 37 -4.68 19.86 21.30
CA ALA A 37 -5.30 20.82 22.20
C ALA A 37 -4.72 20.64 23.62
N SER A 38 -4.18 21.72 24.18
CA SER A 38 -3.59 21.75 25.53
C SER A 38 -4.60 22.13 26.60
N GLU A 39 -5.73 22.72 26.23
CA GLU A 39 -6.80 23.14 27.13
C GLU A 39 -8.19 22.80 26.55
N GLN A 40 -9.21 22.78 27.39
CA GLN A 40 -10.61 22.60 26.97
C GLN A 40 -11.21 23.94 26.54
N GLU A 41 -11.76 23.99 25.32
CA GLU A 41 -12.48 25.16 24.80
C GLU A 41 -13.88 24.79 24.31
N LEU A 42 -14.63 25.79 23.82
CA LEU A 42 -15.96 25.57 23.25
C LEU A 42 -15.86 24.57 22.08
N ASP A 43 -16.52 23.44 22.24
CA ASP A 43 -16.55 22.35 21.27
C ASP A 43 -15.17 21.76 20.90
N VAL A 44 -14.15 21.96 21.76
CA VAL A 44 -12.80 21.40 21.67
C VAL A 44 -12.48 20.57 22.92
N THR A 45 -11.91 19.38 22.72
CA THR A 45 -11.57 18.43 23.79
C THR A 45 -10.10 18.55 24.15
N GLU A 46 -9.80 18.85 25.42
CA GLU A 46 -8.42 18.85 25.93
C GLU A 46 -7.72 17.51 25.65
N GLY A 47 -6.49 17.57 25.15
CA GLY A 47 -5.66 16.41 24.81
C GLY A 47 -6.02 15.73 23.49
N ALA A 48 -7.10 16.16 22.81
CA ALA A 48 -7.44 15.65 21.48
C ALA A 48 -6.61 16.33 20.39
N PHE A 49 -6.57 15.68 19.23
CA PHE A 49 -5.82 16.13 18.07
C PHE A 49 -6.75 16.64 16.98
N TYR A 50 -6.33 17.71 16.32
CA TYR A 50 -7.08 18.40 15.27
C TYR A 50 -6.16 18.66 14.07
N LEU A 51 -6.72 18.59 12.86
CA LEU A 51 -5.98 18.92 11.65
C LEU A 51 -6.08 20.43 11.40
N VAL A 52 -4.94 21.08 11.23
CA VAL A 52 -4.90 22.47 10.81
C VAL A 52 -5.35 22.54 9.35
N VAL A 53 -6.43 23.25 9.10
CA VAL A 53 -7.01 23.41 7.76
C VAL A 53 -6.37 24.59 7.04
N ASP A 54 -6.09 25.68 7.77
CA ASP A 54 -5.47 26.88 7.21
C ASP A 54 -4.77 27.72 8.29
N ILE A 55 -4.05 28.75 7.88
CA ILE A 55 -3.57 29.84 8.74
C ILE A 55 -4.21 31.13 8.23
N ASP A 56 -4.91 31.86 9.09
CA ASP A 56 -5.60 33.08 8.66
C ASP A 56 -4.69 34.32 8.57
N ASP A 57 -5.26 35.45 8.16
CA ASP A 57 -4.53 36.70 7.94
C ASP A 57 -3.93 37.30 9.24
N ASP A 58 -4.47 36.92 10.40
CA ASP A 58 -3.98 37.34 11.73
C ASP A 58 -2.93 36.35 12.29
N ASN A 59 -2.59 35.31 11.50
CA ASN A 59 -1.65 34.24 11.82
C ASN A 59 -2.18 33.23 12.85
N ASP A 60 -3.50 33.14 13.00
CA ASP A 60 -4.16 32.15 13.85
C ASP A 60 -4.31 30.80 13.13
N ILE A 61 -4.25 29.73 13.91
CA ILE A 61 -4.38 28.36 13.45
C ILE A 61 -5.86 28.06 13.25
N VAL A 62 -6.28 27.80 12.02
CA VAL A 62 -7.68 27.48 11.69
C VAL A 62 -7.86 25.96 11.64
N PHE A 63 -8.80 25.44 12.42
CA PHE A 63 -9.16 24.02 12.42
C PHE A 63 -10.66 23.82 12.58
N LYS A 64 -11.13 22.59 12.35
CA LYS A 64 -12.53 22.21 12.61
C LYS A 64 -12.67 21.65 14.02
N ASP A 65 -13.70 22.05 14.75
CA ASP A 65 -14.00 21.59 16.11
C ASP A 65 -14.93 20.35 16.16
N ASN A 66 -15.29 19.86 17.34
CA ASN A 66 -16.06 18.61 17.47
C ASN A 66 -17.41 18.62 16.71
N VAL A 67 -17.98 19.80 16.42
CA VAL A 67 -19.24 19.99 15.68
C VAL A 67 -19.07 20.42 14.22
N ASP A 68 -17.83 20.41 13.70
CA ASP A 68 -17.44 20.78 12.32
C ASP A 68 -17.52 22.30 12.01
N ASP A 69 -17.57 23.12 13.05
CA ASP A 69 -17.44 24.57 12.95
C ASP A 69 -15.95 24.97 12.95
N SER A 70 -15.64 26.11 12.34
CA SER A 70 -14.27 26.61 12.31
C SER A 70 -13.91 27.27 13.63
N ASN A 71 -12.79 26.86 14.21
CA ASN A 71 -12.25 27.38 15.45
C ASN A 71 -10.77 27.77 15.27
N TYR A 72 -10.24 28.54 16.22
CA TYR A 72 -8.99 29.28 16.10
C TYR A 72 -8.11 29.07 17.33
N PHE A 73 -6.84 28.76 17.12
CA PHE A 73 -5.83 28.74 18.17
C PHE A 73 -4.71 29.72 17.87
N ASN A 74 -4.17 30.35 18.91
CA ASN A 74 -2.96 31.15 18.76
C ASN A 74 -1.75 30.24 18.50
N GLN A 75 -0.77 30.76 17.76
CA GLN A 75 0.50 30.08 17.57
C GLN A 75 1.28 29.93 18.89
N GLY A 76 1.92 28.77 19.06
CA GLY A 76 2.84 28.51 20.18
C GLY A 76 2.19 28.10 21.51
N GLU A 77 0.86 28.10 21.63
CA GLU A 77 0.15 27.68 22.85
C GLU A 77 -0.16 26.18 22.89
N HIS A 78 -0.03 25.50 21.75
CA HIS A 78 -0.38 24.09 21.58
C HIS A 78 0.79 23.30 20.97
N SER A 79 0.83 21.99 21.25
CA SER A 79 1.84 21.11 20.65
C SER A 79 1.49 20.88 19.18
N VAL A 80 2.43 21.25 18.30
CA VAL A 80 2.30 21.12 16.85
C VAL A 80 3.09 19.90 16.39
N PHE A 81 2.42 18.99 15.70
CA PHE A 81 3.01 17.83 15.06
C PHE A 81 3.00 18.08 13.56
N ARG A 82 4.18 18.28 12.99
CA ARG A 82 4.34 18.47 11.57
C ARG A 82 4.53 17.12 10.91
N LYS A 83 3.87 16.92 9.77
CA LYS A 83 4.11 15.74 8.94
C LYS A 83 5.62 15.62 8.70
N SER A 84 6.23 14.57 9.25
CA SER A 84 7.66 14.32 9.03
C SER A 84 7.88 14.18 7.53
N HIS A 85 8.89 14.86 6.99
CA HIS A 85 8.95 15.18 5.56
C HIS A 85 8.65 13.99 4.66
N VAL A 86 7.64 14.21 3.82
CA VAL A 86 7.47 13.61 2.50
C VAL A 86 8.75 13.84 1.69
N ILE A 87 9.13 12.85 0.88
CA ILE A 87 10.13 12.98 -0.18
C ILE A 87 9.76 14.19 -1.05
N THR A 88 10.42 15.33 -0.85
CA THR A 88 10.10 16.56 -1.61
C THR A 88 10.54 16.40 -3.07
N THR A 89 9.56 16.30 -3.98
CA THR A 89 9.71 16.28 -5.44
C THR A 89 9.60 17.67 -6.07
N ASP A 90 9.92 18.73 -5.32
CA ASP A 90 9.90 20.11 -5.81
C ASP A 90 11.15 20.42 -6.65
N LYS A 91 11.24 19.75 -7.81
CA LYS A 91 11.97 20.10 -9.04
C LYS A 91 11.87 19.00 -10.11
N LEU A 92 10.76 18.26 -10.18
CA LEU A 92 10.49 17.35 -11.30
C LEU A 92 9.86 18.11 -12.48
N THR A 93 10.57 19.12 -12.96
CA THR A 93 10.48 19.53 -14.35
C THR A 93 11.90 19.48 -14.88
N ASP A 94 12.09 18.51 -15.76
CA ASP A 94 13.15 18.43 -16.76
C ASP A 94 14.34 17.50 -16.40
N ALA A 95 14.36 16.36 -17.11
CA ALA A 95 15.47 15.43 -17.35
C ALA A 95 15.82 14.38 -16.28
N GLU A 96 15.77 13.13 -16.75
CA GLU A 96 16.44 11.91 -16.28
C GLU A 96 17.66 12.18 -15.37
N GLY A 97 17.50 12.03 -14.06
CA GLY A 97 18.57 12.21 -13.08
C GLY A 97 18.31 11.44 -11.79
N VAL A 98 19.32 10.70 -11.33
CA VAL A 98 19.32 9.92 -10.07
C VAL A 98 19.18 10.87 -8.87
N VAL A 99 18.19 10.64 -8.01
CA VAL A 99 17.93 11.43 -6.80
C VAL A 99 18.70 10.81 -5.63
N LYS A 100 19.42 11.63 -4.85
CA LYS A 100 20.15 11.20 -3.65
C LYS A 100 19.53 11.81 -2.40
N ILE A 101 19.21 10.99 -1.41
CA ILE A 101 18.56 11.37 -0.15
C ILE A 101 19.43 10.91 1.01
N GLU A 102 19.67 11.79 1.99
CA GLU A 102 20.34 11.47 3.24
C GLU A 102 19.32 11.47 4.38
N LEU A 103 19.21 10.35 5.08
CA LEU A 103 18.35 10.18 6.25
C LEU A 103 19.03 10.76 7.52
N PRO A 104 18.27 11.06 8.59
CA PRO A 104 18.79 11.67 9.83
C PRO A 104 19.82 10.81 10.57
N ASP A 105 19.83 9.50 10.31
CA ASP A 105 20.81 8.53 10.82
C ASP A 105 22.11 8.49 9.98
N GLY A 106 22.18 9.28 8.91
CA GLY A 106 23.31 9.37 8.00
C GLY A 106 23.26 8.41 6.81
N THR A 107 22.19 7.62 6.68
CA THR A 107 22.01 6.65 5.59
C THR A 107 21.71 7.38 4.28
N LYS A 108 22.42 7.02 3.20
CA LYS A 108 22.23 7.63 1.87
C LYS A 108 21.51 6.69 0.93
N LEU A 109 20.41 7.13 0.33
CA LEU A 109 19.62 6.38 -0.65
C LEU A 109 19.68 7.07 -2.01
N GLU A 110 19.89 6.33 -3.09
CA GLU A 110 19.99 6.87 -4.46
C GLU A 110 19.05 6.10 -5.41
N GLY A 111 18.14 6.77 -6.13
CA GLY A 111 17.15 6.08 -6.98
C GLY A 111 16.34 7.00 -7.89
N THR A 112 15.45 6.41 -8.71
CA THR A 112 14.56 7.19 -9.59
C THR A 112 13.28 7.60 -8.84
N PRO A 113 12.61 8.69 -9.23
CA PRO A 113 11.40 9.17 -8.54
C PRO A 113 10.28 8.11 -8.40
N SER A 114 10.19 7.18 -9.36
CA SER A 114 9.21 6.09 -9.35
C SER A 114 9.48 5.02 -8.27
N ASP A 115 10.73 4.86 -7.83
CA ASP A 115 11.10 3.85 -6.85
C ASP A 115 10.73 4.30 -5.43
N LEU A 116 10.76 5.61 -5.19
CA LEU A 116 10.44 6.24 -3.90
C LEU A 116 8.93 6.34 -3.61
N GLU A 117 8.09 6.52 -4.63
CA GLU A 117 6.62 6.43 -4.47
C GLU A 117 6.17 5.02 -4.05
N LYS A 118 6.82 3.98 -4.57
CA LYS A 118 6.51 2.59 -4.24
C LYS A 118 6.86 2.23 -2.79
N ILE A 119 7.96 2.78 -2.28
CA ILE A 119 8.39 2.57 -0.88
C ILE A 119 7.39 3.23 0.09
N THR A 120 6.91 4.43 -0.25
CA THR A 120 5.96 5.19 0.59
C THR A 120 4.60 4.49 0.67
N ARG A 121 4.11 3.92 -0.44
CA ARG A 121 2.84 3.18 -0.48
C ARG A 121 2.90 1.87 0.32
N LYS A 122 4.05 1.19 0.33
CA LYS A 122 4.27 -0.05 1.12
C LYS A 122 4.27 0.19 2.62
N LEU A 123 4.79 1.34 3.09
CA LEU A 123 4.73 1.69 4.51
C LEU A 123 3.29 1.95 4.99
N GLN A 124 2.43 2.50 4.12
CA GLN A 124 1.02 2.76 4.43
C GLN A 124 0.18 1.47 4.55
N GLU A 125 0.49 0.44 3.77
CA GLU A 125 -0.22 -0.85 3.81
C GLU A 125 0.11 -1.65 5.08
N MET A 126 1.36 -1.59 5.56
CA MET A 126 1.79 -2.32 6.77
C MET A 126 1.18 -1.79 8.08
N GLN A 127 0.75 -0.53 8.12
CA GLN A 127 0.21 0.08 9.34
C GLN A 127 -1.30 -0.19 9.53
N ALA A 128 -2.03 -0.53 8.47
CA ALA A 128 -3.48 -0.78 8.52
C ALA A 128 -3.86 -2.09 9.24
N GLU A 129 -2.93 -3.05 9.40
CA GLU A 129 -3.20 -4.37 10.00
C GLU A 129 -3.01 -4.43 11.53
N GLN A 130 -2.41 -3.41 12.17
CA GLN A 130 -2.14 -3.42 13.63
C GLN A 130 -3.20 -2.69 14.49
N GLY A 131 -4.29 -2.21 13.91
CA GLY A 131 -5.26 -1.33 14.57
C GLY A 131 -6.45 -2.00 15.29
N SER A 132 -6.25 -3.09 16.06
CA SER A 132 -7.32 -3.65 16.90
C SER A 132 -6.80 -4.31 18.17
N SER A 133 -6.57 -3.53 19.24
CA SER A 133 -6.79 -3.94 20.65
C SER A 133 -6.70 -2.75 21.61
N VAL A 134 -7.54 -2.81 22.65
CA VAL A 134 -8.13 -1.75 23.50
C VAL A 134 -7.18 -1.10 24.54
N GLU A 135 -7.41 0.19 24.85
CA GLU A 135 -6.92 0.89 26.06
C GLU A 135 -7.67 0.47 27.34
N ILE A 136 -6.95 0.11 28.42
CA ILE A 136 -7.33 0.45 29.81
C ILE A 136 -6.05 0.76 30.63
N LYS A 137 -6.08 1.90 31.33
CA LYS A 137 -5.01 2.48 32.17
C LYS A 137 -4.90 1.87 33.58
N ALA A 138 -3.70 2.09 34.15
CA ALA A 138 -3.36 2.41 35.56
C ALA A 138 -2.74 1.29 36.44
N GLU A 139 -1.41 1.33 36.49
CA GLU A 139 -0.50 1.43 37.66
C GLU A 139 -0.88 0.73 38.99
N VAL A 140 -0.03 -0.19 39.49
CA VAL A 140 0.46 -0.28 40.89
C VAL A 140 1.60 -1.32 41.00
N GLU A 141 2.70 -0.85 41.61
CA GLU A 141 3.78 -1.49 42.39
C GLU A 141 4.32 -2.91 42.09
N GLU A 142 5.66 -2.95 42.01
CA GLU A 142 6.52 -4.12 42.14
C GLU A 142 6.09 -5.07 43.26
N THR A 143 5.77 -6.31 42.90
CA THR A 143 6.19 -7.50 43.66
C THR A 143 6.32 -8.69 42.72
N SER A 144 7.46 -9.37 42.81
CA SER A 144 7.85 -10.54 42.04
C SER A 144 6.89 -11.72 42.20
N GLU A 145 6.22 -12.11 41.12
CA GLU A 145 5.87 -13.50 40.77
C GLU A 145 5.40 -13.53 39.30
N SER A 146 6.12 -14.24 38.43
CA SER A 146 5.75 -14.43 37.03
C SER A 146 4.52 -15.34 36.93
N VAL A 147 3.34 -14.77 37.09
CA VAL A 147 2.09 -15.42 36.69
C VAL A 147 2.02 -15.32 35.18
N SER A 148 2.20 -16.44 34.49
CA SER A 148 2.05 -16.54 33.03
C SER A 148 0.69 -15.95 32.65
N ALA A 149 0.68 -14.85 31.91
CA ALA A 149 -0.56 -14.29 31.38
C ALA A 149 -1.26 -15.35 30.49
N ARG A 150 -2.59 -15.45 30.62
CA ARG A 150 -3.43 -16.35 29.81
C ARG A 150 -3.27 -15.98 28.32
N LEU A 151 -3.08 -16.98 27.46
CA LEU A 151 -2.97 -16.78 26.01
C LEU A 151 -4.24 -16.15 25.46
N GLN A 152 -4.09 -15.27 24.46
CA GLN A 152 -5.19 -14.53 23.85
C GLN A 152 -5.43 -14.98 22.40
N VAL A 153 -6.63 -14.73 21.89
CA VAL A 153 -6.92 -14.89 20.45
C VAL A 153 -5.98 -13.99 19.65
N GLY A 154 -5.34 -14.57 18.63
CA GLY A 154 -4.30 -13.94 17.81
C GLY A 154 -2.88 -14.29 18.23
N ASP A 155 -2.65 -14.78 19.46
CA ASP A 155 -1.32 -15.22 19.88
C ASP A 155 -0.87 -16.46 19.10
N TYR A 156 0.44 -16.52 18.83
CA TYR A 156 1.12 -17.74 18.44
C TYR A 156 1.59 -18.49 19.69
N ALA A 157 1.37 -19.80 19.71
CA ALA A 157 1.71 -20.66 20.82
C ALA A 157 2.48 -21.90 20.35
N LYS A 158 3.43 -22.35 21.16
CA LYS A 158 4.17 -23.59 20.98
C LYS A 158 3.49 -24.71 21.76
N VAL A 159 3.28 -25.84 21.10
CA VAL A 159 2.73 -27.04 21.70
C VAL A 159 3.79 -27.71 22.58
N VAL A 160 3.50 -27.90 23.87
CA VAL A 160 4.44 -28.46 24.85
C VAL A 160 4.03 -29.84 25.37
N GLU A 161 2.76 -30.23 25.21
CA GLU A 161 2.24 -31.53 25.63
C GLU A 161 1.37 -32.16 24.53
N GLU A 162 1.27 -33.49 24.50
CA GLU A 162 0.37 -34.20 23.59
C GLU A 162 -1.08 -34.14 24.10
N GLY A 163 -2.03 -34.02 23.18
CA GLY A 163 -3.44 -33.92 23.49
C GLY A 163 -4.33 -34.70 22.52
N SER A 164 -5.62 -34.34 22.50
CA SER A 164 -6.58 -34.89 21.53
C SER A 164 -6.41 -34.33 20.10
N HIS A 165 -5.60 -33.28 19.96
CA HIS A 165 -5.32 -32.57 18.72
C HIS A 165 -4.31 -33.27 17.83
N SER A 166 -4.27 -32.91 16.55
CA SER A 166 -3.31 -33.47 15.59
C SER A 166 -1.93 -32.81 15.57
N ALA A 167 -1.73 -31.70 16.29
CA ALA A 167 -0.42 -31.04 16.41
C ALA A 167 0.54 -31.87 17.27
N LYS A 168 1.84 -31.77 16.98
CA LYS A 168 2.92 -32.43 17.70
C LYS A 168 3.57 -31.47 18.68
N VAL A 169 4.19 -32.02 19.72
CA VAL A 169 5.04 -31.25 20.64
C VAL A 169 6.16 -30.58 19.84
N GLY A 170 6.30 -29.26 20.02
CA GLY A 170 7.21 -28.39 19.28
C GLY A 170 6.57 -27.62 18.12
N ASP A 171 5.37 -27.99 17.66
CA ASP A 171 4.68 -27.26 16.59
C ASP A 171 4.27 -25.86 17.09
N ILE A 172 4.37 -24.86 16.21
CA ILE A 172 3.83 -23.51 16.44
C ILE A 172 2.44 -23.43 15.81
N VAL A 173 1.46 -23.00 16.58
CA VAL A 173 0.06 -22.85 16.19
C VAL A 173 -0.45 -21.45 16.50
N LYS A 174 -1.47 -20.98 15.77
CA LYS A 174 -2.12 -19.69 16.02
C LYS A 174 -3.49 -19.89 16.67
N ILE A 175 -3.74 -19.18 17.77
CA ILE A 175 -5.04 -19.23 18.45
C ILE A 175 -6.00 -18.29 17.71
N PHE A 176 -7.15 -18.81 17.28
CA PHE A 176 -8.16 -18.02 16.58
C PHE A 176 -9.54 -18.03 17.26
N VAL A 177 -9.75 -18.89 18.26
CA VAL A 177 -10.91 -18.85 19.17
C VAL A 177 -10.46 -19.17 20.59
N ASP A 178 -11.06 -18.50 21.56
CA ASP A 178 -11.04 -18.83 22.97
C ASP A 178 -12.49 -18.92 23.46
N ASP A 179 -12.93 -20.09 23.91
CA ASP A 179 -14.30 -20.31 24.43
C ASP A 179 -14.40 -20.37 25.96
N GLU A 180 -13.26 -20.20 26.65
CA GLU A 180 -13.13 -20.21 28.11
C GLU A 180 -13.66 -21.47 28.83
N ASP A 181 -13.84 -22.59 28.12
CA ASP A 181 -14.19 -23.89 28.72
C ASP A 181 -12.92 -24.71 29.08
N ASN A 182 -13.07 -26.01 29.33
CA ASN A 182 -12.01 -26.93 29.75
C ASN A 182 -10.93 -27.17 28.68
N GLN A 183 -11.21 -26.87 27.41
CA GLN A 183 -10.26 -26.96 26.30
C GLN A 183 -10.40 -25.71 25.43
N PRO A 184 -9.99 -24.55 25.96
CA PRO A 184 -10.52 -23.27 25.52
C PRO A 184 -10.00 -22.81 24.16
N PHE A 185 -8.80 -23.22 23.77
CA PHE A 185 -8.10 -22.62 22.64
C PHE A 185 -8.31 -23.41 21.36
N LYS A 186 -8.96 -22.81 20.37
CA LYS A 186 -9.01 -23.36 19.02
C LYS A 186 -7.87 -22.81 18.19
N CYS A 187 -7.05 -23.70 17.62
CA CYS A 187 -5.85 -23.32 16.89
C CYS A 187 -5.83 -23.81 15.44
N GLU A 188 -5.17 -23.02 14.60
CA GLU A 188 -4.82 -23.34 13.21
C GLU A 188 -3.30 -23.47 13.06
N ASP A 189 -2.86 -24.10 11.98
CA ASP A 189 -1.44 -24.09 11.61
C ASP A 189 -1.01 -22.72 11.08
N LEU A 190 0.30 -22.54 10.88
CA LEU A 190 0.87 -21.29 10.37
C LEU A 190 0.38 -20.89 8.97
N GLN A 191 -0.27 -21.80 8.23
CA GLN A 191 -0.84 -21.56 6.91
C GLN A 191 -2.33 -21.19 6.96
N GLY A 192 -2.89 -21.03 8.16
CA GLY A 192 -4.30 -20.70 8.37
C GLY A 192 -5.23 -21.90 8.14
N LYS A 193 -4.71 -23.12 8.22
CA LYS A 193 -5.52 -24.33 8.08
C LYS A 193 -5.87 -24.89 9.45
N GLU A 194 -7.16 -25.12 9.66
CA GLU A 194 -7.69 -25.73 10.87
C GLU A 194 -7.13 -27.15 11.06
N LEU A 195 -6.62 -27.42 12.26
CA LEU A 195 -6.09 -28.72 12.65
C LEU A 195 -7.22 -29.75 12.82
N ARG A 196 -6.88 -31.04 12.76
CA ARG A 196 -7.85 -32.08 13.14
C ARG A 196 -7.94 -32.11 14.66
N TYR A 197 -9.16 -31.97 15.19
CA TYR A 197 -9.44 -31.77 16.62
C TYR A 197 -8.68 -30.55 17.17
N PRO A 198 -9.00 -29.33 16.68
CA PRO A 198 -8.15 -28.14 16.81
C PRO A 198 -8.20 -27.48 18.20
N TRP A 199 -8.77 -28.13 19.19
CA TRP A 199 -8.96 -27.56 20.52
C TRP A 199 -7.83 -28.02 21.45
N PHE A 200 -7.28 -27.07 22.20
CA PHE A 200 -6.13 -27.21 23.09
C PHE A 200 -6.48 -26.75 24.50
N ARG A 201 -5.85 -27.38 25.48
CA ARG A 201 -5.92 -26.99 26.90
C ARG A 201 -4.85 -25.96 27.21
N GLU A 202 -5.05 -25.17 28.27
CA GLU A 202 -4.10 -24.11 28.64
C GLU A 202 -2.68 -24.64 28.94
N HIS A 203 -2.56 -25.85 29.50
CA HIS A 203 -1.24 -26.45 29.79
C HIS A 203 -0.57 -27.11 28.58
N GLU A 204 -1.29 -27.33 27.48
CA GLU A 204 -0.73 -27.91 26.25
C GLU A 204 0.02 -26.86 25.42
N LEU A 205 -0.14 -25.57 25.75
CA LEU A 205 0.37 -24.43 25.01
C LEU A 205 1.20 -23.48 25.88
N VAL A 206 2.27 -22.94 25.30
CA VAL A 206 3.04 -21.81 25.85
C VAL A 206 3.19 -20.74 24.78
N LYS A 207 3.18 -19.46 25.16
CA LYS A 207 3.36 -18.35 24.20
C LYS A 207 4.67 -18.54 23.43
N ALA A 208 4.60 -18.57 22.11
CA ALA A 208 5.77 -18.64 21.24
C ALA A 208 6.47 -17.28 21.21
N THR A 209 7.79 -17.28 21.07
CA THR A 209 8.54 -16.03 20.83
C THR A 209 8.44 -15.62 19.36
N ASP A 210 8.64 -14.35 19.06
CA ASP A 210 8.64 -13.86 17.67
C ASP A 210 9.69 -14.59 16.81
N GLU A 211 10.83 -14.93 17.41
CA GLU A 211 11.88 -15.72 16.77
C GLU A 211 11.42 -17.15 16.43
N GLU A 212 10.79 -17.86 17.38
CA GLU A 212 10.28 -19.22 17.14
C GLU A 212 9.19 -19.22 16.05
N VAL A 213 8.36 -18.17 16.02
CA VAL A 213 7.35 -17.99 14.98
C VAL A 213 8.01 -17.73 13.62
N LEU A 214 9.04 -16.88 13.58
CA LEU A 214 9.78 -16.56 12.36
C LEU A 214 10.48 -17.79 11.80
N GLU A 215 11.23 -18.55 12.62
CA GLU A 215 11.90 -19.78 12.20
C GLU A 215 10.89 -20.81 11.67
N ALA A 216 9.76 -20.97 12.34
CA ALA A 216 8.72 -21.89 11.92
C ALA A 216 8.06 -21.46 10.59
N LYS A 217 7.87 -20.15 10.37
CA LYS A 217 7.38 -19.62 9.08
C LYS A 217 8.44 -19.79 7.98
N GLN A 218 9.71 -19.52 8.27
CA GLN A 218 10.83 -19.70 7.34
C GLN A 218 10.94 -21.15 6.86
N ALA A 219 10.72 -22.12 7.75
CA ALA A 219 10.72 -23.54 7.41
C ALA A 219 9.63 -23.96 6.39
N LEU A 220 8.59 -23.13 6.21
CA LEU A 220 7.52 -23.36 5.24
C LEU A 220 7.80 -22.78 3.85
N LEU A 221 8.87 -21.99 3.70
CA LEU A 221 9.28 -21.45 2.41
C LEU A 221 9.63 -22.56 1.43
N LYS A 222 9.15 -22.41 0.19
CA LYS A 222 9.42 -23.33 -0.92
C LYS A 222 9.71 -22.55 -2.21
N GLU A 223 10.20 -23.29 -3.19
CA GLU A 223 10.45 -22.77 -4.53
C GLU A 223 9.20 -22.11 -5.11
N GLY A 224 9.35 -20.93 -5.70
CA GLY A 224 8.29 -20.12 -6.25
C GLY A 224 7.64 -19.12 -5.28
N ASP A 225 7.90 -19.22 -3.97
CA ASP A 225 7.42 -18.25 -3.00
C ASP A 225 8.17 -16.91 -3.10
N PHE A 226 7.62 -15.88 -2.47
CA PHE A 226 8.26 -14.58 -2.30
C PHE A 226 8.62 -14.36 -0.83
N ALA A 227 9.77 -13.74 -0.59
CA ALA A 227 10.25 -13.45 0.76
C ALA A 227 10.98 -12.11 0.78
N ARG A 228 10.99 -11.46 1.95
CA ARG A 228 11.70 -10.21 2.22
C ARG A 228 13.05 -10.51 2.85
N VAL A 229 14.11 -9.88 2.33
CA VAL A 229 15.46 -10.00 2.87
C VAL A 229 15.54 -9.26 4.20
N ILE A 230 15.93 -9.94 5.28
CA ILE A 230 16.05 -9.34 6.63
C ILE A 230 17.48 -9.31 7.15
N ALA A 231 18.38 -10.10 6.55
CA ALA A 231 19.79 -10.13 6.90
C ALA A 231 20.63 -10.41 5.64
N ASN A 232 21.95 -10.29 5.78
CA ASN A 232 22.90 -10.60 4.71
C ASN A 232 24.09 -11.37 5.28
N THR A 233 23.85 -12.63 5.65
CA THR A 233 24.86 -13.51 6.22
C THR A 233 25.58 -14.34 5.15
N THR A 234 25.01 -14.47 3.95
CA THR A 234 25.62 -15.14 2.79
C THR A 234 26.45 -14.23 1.88
N CYS A 235 26.55 -12.94 2.19
CA CYS A 235 27.23 -11.94 1.35
C CYS A 235 26.61 -11.82 -0.05
N HIS A 236 25.28 -11.76 -0.14
CA HIS A 236 24.57 -11.41 -1.38
C HIS A 236 24.54 -9.89 -1.59
N SER A 237 24.14 -9.46 -2.79
CA SER A 237 24.00 -8.03 -3.11
C SER A 237 22.59 -7.48 -2.90
N PHE A 238 21.64 -8.28 -2.41
CA PHE A 238 20.32 -7.75 -2.03
C PHE A 238 20.44 -6.77 -0.87
N GLU A 239 19.73 -5.65 -0.99
CA GLU A 239 19.51 -4.72 0.12
C GLU A 239 18.52 -5.33 1.12
N ILE A 240 18.71 -5.06 2.42
CA ILE A 240 17.76 -5.47 3.45
C ILE A 240 16.41 -4.76 3.20
N GLY A 241 15.32 -5.51 3.28
CA GLY A 241 13.97 -5.08 2.92
C GLY A 241 13.56 -5.44 1.49
N THR A 242 14.51 -5.86 0.63
CA THR A 242 14.20 -6.26 -0.75
C THR A 242 13.29 -7.49 -0.76
N ILE A 243 12.27 -7.46 -1.61
CA ILE A 243 11.45 -8.65 -1.88
C ILE A 243 12.06 -9.42 -3.04
N VAL A 244 12.28 -10.70 -2.82
CA VAL A 244 12.89 -11.62 -3.79
C VAL A 244 11.97 -12.79 -4.09
N LYS A 245 12.12 -13.37 -5.28
CA LYS A 245 11.45 -14.61 -5.69
C LYS A 245 12.39 -15.79 -5.45
N LEU A 246 11.92 -16.79 -4.72
CA LEU A 246 12.66 -18.01 -4.43
C LEU A 246 12.55 -18.99 -5.59
N ASP A 247 13.65 -19.63 -5.94
CA ASP A 247 13.75 -20.64 -6.99
C ASP A 247 14.33 -21.93 -6.40
N ASP A 248 15.50 -22.40 -6.85
CA ASP A 248 16.14 -23.64 -6.38
C ASP A 248 16.52 -23.63 -4.87
N TYR A 249 16.07 -24.65 -4.12
CA TYR A 249 16.45 -24.87 -2.72
C TYR A 249 17.56 -25.92 -2.54
N ALA A 250 18.61 -25.55 -1.81
CA ALA A 250 19.71 -26.46 -1.44
C ALA A 250 19.64 -26.82 0.06
N GLU A 251 19.27 -28.06 0.35
CA GLU A 251 19.20 -28.61 1.72
C GLU A 251 20.54 -28.58 2.45
N GLU A 252 21.66 -28.86 1.76
CA GLU A 252 22.99 -28.95 2.37
C GLU A 252 23.47 -27.63 3.01
N THR A 253 23.01 -26.51 2.46
CA THR A 253 23.40 -25.16 2.91
C THR A 253 22.22 -24.40 3.53
N ASP A 254 21.04 -25.02 3.60
CA ASP A 254 19.76 -24.37 3.95
C ASP A 254 19.55 -23.02 3.23
N ALA A 255 19.72 -23.03 1.91
CA ALA A 255 19.79 -21.82 1.09
C ALA A 255 18.92 -21.90 -0.16
N PHE A 256 18.30 -20.78 -0.53
CA PHE A 256 17.63 -20.61 -1.81
C PHE A 256 18.53 -19.89 -2.81
N THR A 257 18.38 -20.21 -4.08
CA THR A 257 18.65 -19.26 -5.16
C THR A 257 17.46 -18.31 -5.21
N ALA A 258 17.72 -17.01 -5.05
CA ALA A 258 16.68 -15.98 -5.08
C ALA A 258 16.97 -14.96 -6.19
N TYR A 259 15.91 -14.45 -6.80
CA TYR A 259 15.95 -13.47 -7.89
C TYR A 259 15.27 -12.17 -7.46
N TYR A 260 15.70 -11.03 -8.01
CA TYR A 260 14.84 -9.84 -8.02
C TYR A 260 13.52 -10.15 -8.73
N ILE A 261 12.45 -9.46 -8.35
CA ILE A 261 11.11 -9.67 -8.95
C ILE A 261 11.12 -9.48 -10.47
N ASP A 262 11.92 -8.53 -10.97
CA ASP A 262 12.09 -8.24 -12.40
C ASP A 262 12.98 -9.28 -13.13
N GLY A 263 13.60 -10.21 -12.41
CA GLY A 263 14.51 -11.22 -12.94
C GLY A 263 15.87 -10.67 -13.39
N SER A 264 16.25 -9.45 -12.98
CA SER A 264 17.49 -8.79 -13.42
C SER A 264 18.76 -9.49 -12.95
N ASP A 265 18.78 -10.00 -11.72
CA ASP A 265 19.93 -10.65 -11.09
C ASP A 265 19.51 -11.66 -10.02
N PHE A 266 20.45 -12.48 -9.55
CA PHE A 266 20.21 -13.53 -8.57
C PHE A 266 21.38 -13.77 -7.63
N TRP A 267 21.05 -14.21 -6.41
CA TRP A 267 22.04 -14.56 -5.39
C TRP A 267 21.59 -15.75 -4.56
N ARG A 268 22.55 -16.43 -3.92
CA ARG A 268 22.27 -17.44 -2.90
C ARG A 268 22.02 -16.74 -1.56
N ILE A 269 20.95 -17.12 -0.89
CA ILE A 269 20.53 -16.55 0.39
C ILE A 269 20.11 -17.67 1.35
N TYR A 270 20.52 -17.58 2.61
CA TYR A 270 20.08 -18.54 3.62
C TYR A 270 18.61 -18.32 3.95
N ARG A 271 17.92 -19.41 4.26
CA ARG A 271 16.53 -19.36 4.73
C ARG A 271 16.37 -18.46 5.97
N SER A 272 17.36 -18.44 6.86
CA SER A 272 17.38 -17.58 8.06
C SER A 272 17.39 -16.09 7.76
N ASP A 273 17.84 -15.69 6.57
CA ASP A 273 17.96 -14.28 6.16
C ASP A 273 16.68 -13.78 5.48
N LEU A 274 15.61 -14.58 5.49
CA LEU A 274 14.36 -14.32 4.80
C LEU A 274 13.19 -14.22 5.78
N GLU A 275 12.34 -13.23 5.60
CA GLU A 275 11.01 -13.17 6.19
C GLU A 275 9.98 -13.59 5.14
N PRO A 276 9.18 -14.65 5.37
CA PRO A 276 8.08 -15.01 4.48
C PRO A 276 7.06 -13.88 4.39
N LEU A 277 6.60 -13.58 3.18
CA LEU A 277 5.55 -12.58 2.99
C LEU A 277 4.20 -13.09 3.48
N THR A 278 3.33 -12.14 3.84
CA THR A 278 1.92 -12.41 4.04
C THR A 278 1.26 -12.86 2.73
N LYS A 279 0.09 -13.50 2.85
CA LYS A 279 -0.66 -13.95 1.69
C LYS A 279 -1.11 -12.75 0.84
N GLU A 280 -1.51 -11.69 1.52
CA GLU A 280 -1.97 -10.42 0.96
C GLU A 280 -0.86 -9.73 0.17
N GLU A 281 0.36 -9.63 0.73
CA GLU A 281 1.53 -9.09 0.02
C GLU A 281 1.85 -9.92 -1.25
N THR A 282 1.75 -11.26 -1.16
CA THR A 282 2.04 -12.15 -2.30
C THR A 282 0.98 -12.02 -3.40
N GLU A 283 -0.30 -11.95 -3.04
CA GLU A 283 -1.40 -11.71 -3.98
C GLU A 283 -1.29 -10.33 -4.65
N HIS A 284 -0.84 -9.31 -3.90
CA HIS A 284 -0.60 -7.98 -4.45
C HIS A 284 0.51 -7.99 -5.52
N ILE A 285 1.68 -8.58 -5.22
CA ILE A 285 2.81 -8.67 -6.16
C ILE A 285 2.40 -9.41 -7.43
N THR A 286 1.69 -10.53 -7.30
CA THR A 286 1.26 -11.32 -8.45
C THR A 286 0.27 -10.56 -9.34
N ARG A 287 -0.68 -9.82 -8.74
CA ARG A 287 -1.60 -8.95 -9.47
C ARG A 287 -0.88 -7.82 -10.22
N GLU A 288 0.03 -7.11 -9.56
CA GLU A 288 0.81 -6.04 -10.19
C GLU A 288 1.65 -6.55 -11.36
N ALA A 289 2.31 -7.70 -11.19
CA ALA A 289 3.08 -8.33 -12.26
C ALA A 289 2.20 -8.70 -13.48
N GLU A 290 0.96 -9.15 -13.24
CA GLU A 290 0.01 -9.44 -14.32
C GLU A 290 -0.47 -8.17 -15.03
N GLU A 291 -0.76 -7.09 -14.29
CA GLU A 291 -1.15 -5.78 -14.83
C GLU A 291 -0.01 -5.16 -15.67
N GLU A 292 1.23 -5.19 -15.17
CA GLU A 292 2.40 -4.70 -15.90
C GLU A 292 2.64 -5.50 -17.18
N LYS A 293 2.51 -6.84 -17.11
CA LYS A 293 2.61 -7.71 -18.29
C LYS A 293 1.54 -7.37 -19.33
N LYS A 294 0.30 -7.10 -18.92
CA LYS A 294 -0.79 -6.66 -19.82
C LYS A 294 -0.47 -5.30 -20.45
N ALA A 295 -0.02 -4.32 -19.66
CA ALA A 295 0.35 -3.00 -20.13
C ALA A 295 1.53 -3.03 -21.11
N LYS A 296 2.55 -3.86 -20.85
CA LYS A 296 3.67 -4.08 -21.78
C LYS A 296 3.20 -4.70 -23.09
N ALA A 297 2.39 -5.75 -23.01
CA ALA A 297 1.83 -6.40 -24.20
C ALA A 297 0.97 -5.43 -25.04
N GLU A 298 0.27 -4.50 -24.39
CA GLU A 298 -0.45 -3.44 -25.09
C GLU A 298 0.50 -2.44 -25.76
N ARG A 299 1.50 -1.91 -25.04
CA ARG A 299 2.53 -1.03 -25.61
C ARG A 299 3.22 -1.66 -26.81
N ASP A 300 3.55 -2.94 -26.76
CA ASP A 300 4.18 -3.68 -27.85
C ASP A 300 3.27 -3.76 -29.10
N LYS A 301 1.94 -3.94 -28.91
CA LYS A 301 0.97 -3.93 -30.02
C LYS A 301 0.92 -2.57 -30.72
N TRP A 302 0.86 -1.48 -29.93
CA TRP A 302 0.84 -0.12 -30.46
C TRP A 302 2.18 0.26 -31.12
N ALA A 303 3.31 -0.12 -30.51
CA ALA A 303 4.64 0.09 -31.08
C ALA A 303 4.83 -0.66 -32.41
N ALA A 304 4.26 -1.86 -32.56
CA ALA A 304 4.30 -2.62 -33.81
C ALA A 304 3.64 -1.91 -34.99
N ILE A 305 2.68 -1.01 -34.74
CA ILE A 305 2.06 -0.14 -35.75
C ILE A 305 2.67 1.26 -35.78
N GLY A 306 3.75 1.51 -35.04
CA GLY A 306 4.46 2.79 -35.00
C GLY A 306 3.72 3.90 -34.25
N ARG A 307 2.93 3.55 -33.22
CA ARG A 307 2.07 4.47 -32.47
C ARG A 307 2.24 4.33 -30.96
N LYS A 308 1.84 5.36 -30.21
CA LYS A 308 1.69 5.32 -28.74
C LYS A 308 0.38 4.64 -28.36
N VAL A 309 0.32 4.11 -27.14
CA VAL A 309 -0.91 3.50 -26.60
C VAL A 309 -2.04 4.54 -26.59
N GLY A 310 -3.17 4.19 -27.19
CA GLY A 310 -4.35 5.07 -27.29
C GLY A 310 -4.26 6.14 -28.39
N GLU A 311 -3.20 6.15 -29.22
CA GLU A 311 -3.05 7.14 -30.27
C GLU A 311 -3.97 6.86 -31.48
N ILE A 312 -5.04 7.63 -31.57
CA ILE A 312 -5.98 7.63 -32.69
C ILE A 312 -5.62 8.76 -33.67
N LYS A 313 -5.71 8.47 -34.97
CA LYS A 313 -5.44 9.41 -36.07
C LYS A 313 -6.61 9.50 -37.03
N ASP A 314 -6.64 10.59 -37.79
CA ASP A 314 -7.53 10.74 -38.93
C ASP A 314 -7.33 9.57 -39.92
N GLY A 315 -8.45 8.99 -40.34
CA GLY A 315 -8.49 7.79 -41.18
C GLY A 315 -8.54 6.47 -40.42
N ASP A 316 -8.46 6.46 -39.08
CA ASP A 316 -8.67 5.23 -38.31
C ASP A 316 -10.12 4.76 -38.37
N VAL A 317 -10.32 3.44 -38.32
CA VAL A 317 -11.64 2.85 -38.10
C VAL A 317 -11.79 2.58 -36.60
N VAL A 318 -12.78 3.21 -35.98
CA VAL A 318 -13.05 3.11 -34.55
C VAL A 318 -14.46 2.57 -34.28
N ARG A 319 -14.63 1.93 -33.12
CA ARG A 319 -15.94 1.54 -32.60
C ARG A 319 -16.31 2.46 -31.44
N VAL A 320 -17.56 2.90 -31.41
CA VAL A 320 -18.12 3.72 -30.34
C VAL A 320 -18.37 2.84 -29.12
N ILE A 321 -17.80 3.21 -27.97
CA ILE A 321 -17.98 2.48 -26.69
C ILE A 321 -18.86 3.26 -25.71
N ASP A 322 -18.84 4.59 -25.82
CA ASP A 322 -19.82 5.48 -25.19
C ASP A 322 -20.30 6.48 -26.23
N LYS A 323 -21.60 6.73 -26.28
CA LYS A 323 -22.17 7.68 -27.25
C LYS A 323 -22.10 9.13 -26.78
N ASP A 324 -21.95 9.38 -25.48
CA ASP A 324 -22.05 10.71 -24.88
C ASP A 324 -23.26 11.49 -25.46
N ASN A 325 -23.06 12.74 -25.87
CA ASN A 325 -24.07 13.61 -26.47
C ASN A 325 -24.15 13.52 -28.00
N THR A 326 -23.73 12.40 -28.60
CA THR A 326 -23.77 12.20 -30.05
C THR A 326 -25.03 11.50 -30.53
N ARG A 327 -25.22 11.51 -31.86
CA ARG A 327 -26.24 10.69 -32.55
C ARG A 327 -25.76 9.29 -32.91
N LEU A 328 -24.53 8.93 -32.54
CA LEU A 328 -23.99 7.60 -32.71
C LEU A 328 -24.56 6.66 -31.63
N ASN A 329 -24.59 5.37 -31.92
CA ASN A 329 -24.94 4.34 -30.96
C ASN A 329 -23.68 3.62 -30.48
N VAL A 330 -23.69 3.15 -29.23
CA VAL A 330 -22.66 2.23 -28.73
C VAL A 330 -22.63 0.99 -29.63
N GLY A 331 -21.44 0.63 -30.09
CA GLY A 331 -21.20 -0.42 -31.06
C GLY A 331 -21.14 0.03 -32.52
N ASP A 332 -21.50 1.28 -32.85
CA ASP A 332 -21.34 1.81 -34.19
C ASP A 332 -19.85 1.83 -34.59
N ILE A 333 -19.56 1.45 -35.83
CA ILE A 333 -18.20 1.43 -36.39
C ILE A 333 -18.11 2.49 -37.49
N GLY A 334 -17.13 3.39 -37.38
CA GLY A 334 -16.97 4.51 -38.29
C GLY A 334 -15.51 4.90 -38.50
N VAL A 335 -15.28 5.77 -39.48
CA VAL A 335 -13.96 6.32 -39.78
C VAL A 335 -13.81 7.65 -39.07
N VAL A 336 -12.69 7.85 -38.37
CA VAL A 336 -12.29 9.15 -37.85
C VAL A 336 -11.98 10.05 -39.04
N ALA A 337 -12.84 11.04 -39.28
CA ALA A 337 -12.72 11.94 -40.42
C ALA A 337 -11.89 13.18 -40.09
N GLU A 338 -11.87 13.58 -38.82
CA GLU A 338 -11.21 14.79 -38.33
C GLU A 338 -11.02 14.68 -36.82
N SER A 339 -9.92 15.24 -36.32
CA SER A 339 -9.59 15.37 -34.91
C SER A 339 -9.38 16.84 -34.53
N TYR A 340 -9.74 17.20 -33.29
CA TYR A 340 -9.55 18.54 -32.76
C TYR A 340 -9.22 18.51 -31.28
N ASP A 341 -8.12 19.15 -30.90
CA ASP A 341 -7.71 19.32 -29.50
C ASP A 341 -8.57 20.39 -28.83
N TYR A 342 -9.06 20.12 -27.63
CA TYR A 342 -9.84 21.06 -26.84
C TYR A 342 -9.58 20.87 -25.34
N VAL A 343 -9.84 21.91 -24.55
CA VAL A 343 -9.74 21.83 -23.08
C VAL A 343 -11.11 21.47 -22.52
N LYS A 344 -11.18 20.38 -21.77
CA LYS A 344 -12.37 19.96 -21.05
C LYS A 344 -12.40 20.65 -19.70
N GLU A 345 -13.36 21.56 -19.52
CA GLU A 345 -13.60 22.22 -18.24
C GLU A 345 -14.50 21.32 -17.38
N ARG A 346 -13.96 20.81 -16.26
CA ARG A 346 -14.74 20.29 -15.14
C ARG A 346 -14.69 21.30 -14.00
N GLU A 347 -15.69 21.27 -13.11
CA GLU A 347 -15.92 22.27 -12.04
C GLU A 347 -14.63 22.67 -11.28
N ASP A 348 -13.65 21.75 -11.17
CA ASP A 348 -12.42 21.96 -10.39
C ASP A 348 -11.12 21.73 -11.20
N LYS A 349 -11.20 21.37 -12.49
CA LYS A 349 -10.02 20.99 -13.32
C LYS A 349 -10.18 21.31 -14.80
N GLN A 350 -9.09 21.75 -15.42
CA GLN A 350 -8.92 21.78 -16.88
C GLN A 350 -8.09 20.57 -17.32
N GLU A 351 -8.59 19.84 -18.32
CA GLU A 351 -7.96 18.63 -18.86
C GLU A 351 -7.90 18.75 -20.38
N ASP A 352 -6.70 18.67 -20.95
CA ASP A 352 -6.54 18.61 -22.41
C ASP A 352 -7.16 17.31 -22.94
N SER A 353 -8.03 17.42 -23.95
CA SER A 353 -8.72 16.30 -24.57
C SER A 353 -8.74 16.45 -26.09
N VAL A 354 -9.04 15.36 -26.78
CA VAL A 354 -9.17 15.30 -28.25
C VAL A 354 -10.56 14.82 -28.60
N ALA A 355 -11.25 15.58 -29.47
CA ALA A 355 -12.52 15.18 -30.04
C ALA A 355 -12.33 14.65 -31.46
N PHE A 356 -13.00 13.55 -31.78
CA PHE A 356 -12.98 12.90 -33.08
C PHE A 356 -14.34 12.97 -33.75
N ARG A 357 -14.38 13.44 -35.00
CA ARG A 357 -15.56 13.29 -35.84
C ARG A 357 -15.58 11.90 -36.44
N VAL A 358 -16.46 11.03 -35.95
CA VAL A 358 -16.58 9.64 -36.41
C VAL A 358 -17.71 9.53 -37.42
N ASN A 359 -17.38 9.35 -38.69
CA ASN A 359 -18.36 9.19 -39.76
C ASN A 359 -18.76 7.72 -39.90
N THR A 360 -20.05 7.43 -39.83
CA THR A 360 -20.63 6.11 -40.12
C THR A 360 -21.57 6.21 -41.32
N SER A 361 -21.92 5.07 -41.92
CA SER A 361 -22.91 5.04 -43.02
C SER A 361 -24.29 5.60 -42.63
N ASN A 362 -24.59 5.65 -41.33
CA ASN A 362 -25.89 6.08 -40.81
C ASN A 362 -25.83 7.45 -40.13
N CYS A 363 -24.65 8.03 -39.92
CA CYS A 363 -24.47 9.28 -39.18
C CYS A 363 -23.24 10.06 -39.66
N GLU A 364 -23.51 11.20 -40.31
CA GLU A 364 -22.49 12.17 -40.77
C GLU A 364 -22.60 13.53 -40.05
N TYR A 365 -23.51 13.66 -39.07
CA TYR A 365 -23.81 14.92 -38.36
C TYR A 365 -24.02 14.65 -36.87
N VAL A 366 -23.49 15.52 -36.00
CA VAL A 366 -23.53 15.36 -34.52
C VAL A 366 -22.86 14.06 -34.07
N ASN A 367 -21.62 13.87 -34.54
CA ASN A 367 -20.87 12.63 -34.45
C ASN A 367 -19.45 12.85 -33.89
N TRP A 368 -19.31 13.84 -33.01
CA TRP A 368 -18.06 14.17 -32.33
C TRP A 368 -17.97 13.45 -31.00
N LEU A 369 -16.95 12.60 -30.83
CA LEU A 369 -16.72 11.80 -29.62
C LEU A 369 -15.37 12.17 -29.02
N ASP A 370 -15.30 12.18 -27.69
CA ASP A 370 -14.02 12.22 -26.96
C ASP A 370 -13.21 10.94 -27.26
N VAL A 371 -11.88 11.02 -27.23
CA VAL A 371 -10.99 9.86 -27.35
C VAL A 371 -11.34 8.74 -26.38
N ALA A 372 -11.80 9.07 -25.17
CA ALA A 372 -12.21 8.08 -24.17
C ALA A 372 -13.47 7.28 -24.57
N ASN A 373 -14.22 7.74 -25.57
CA ASN A 373 -15.52 7.19 -25.97
C ASN A 373 -15.44 6.30 -27.23
N VAL A 374 -14.23 6.07 -27.74
CA VAL A 374 -13.98 5.23 -28.92
C VAL A 374 -12.88 4.21 -28.66
N GLU A 375 -12.92 3.10 -29.38
CA GLU A 375 -11.84 2.11 -29.43
C GLU A 375 -11.34 1.92 -30.86
N LEU A 376 -10.03 1.71 -31.03
CA LEU A 376 -9.43 1.44 -32.34
C LEU A 376 -9.78 0.03 -32.83
N ILE A 377 -10.37 -0.08 -34.02
CA ILE A 377 -10.67 -1.35 -34.68
C ILE A 377 -9.64 -1.66 -35.77
N VAL A 378 -9.35 -0.68 -36.65
CA VAL A 378 -8.32 -0.80 -37.69
C VAL A 378 -7.54 0.52 -37.79
N PRO A 379 -6.22 0.52 -37.59
CA PRO A 379 -5.39 1.70 -37.83
C PRO A 379 -5.32 2.02 -39.32
N VAL A 380 -5.26 3.31 -39.67
CA VAL A 380 -5.22 3.79 -41.06
C VAL A 380 -4.06 3.18 -41.87
N GLU A 381 -2.94 2.86 -41.23
CA GLU A 381 -1.78 2.23 -41.85
C GLU A 381 -2.01 0.76 -42.26
N GLN A 382 -3.07 0.12 -41.75
CA GLN A 382 -3.44 -1.27 -42.08
C GLN A 382 -4.68 -1.38 -42.99
N ARG A 383 -5.23 -0.25 -43.43
CA ARG A 383 -6.39 -0.21 -44.31
C ARG A 383 -5.99 -0.52 -45.76
N PHE A 384 -6.71 -1.42 -46.42
CA PHE A 384 -6.44 -1.74 -47.83
C PHE A 384 -6.84 -0.62 -48.80
N ASP A 385 -7.79 0.23 -48.43
CA ASP A 385 -8.30 1.31 -49.27
C ASP A 385 -7.46 2.59 -49.22
N THR A 386 -6.38 2.59 -48.42
CA THR A 386 -5.41 3.69 -48.30
C THR A 386 -4.04 3.37 -48.91
N VAL A 387 -3.74 2.10 -49.24
CA VAL A 387 -2.50 1.70 -49.91
C VAL A 387 -2.69 1.83 -51.42
N GLY A 388 -2.25 2.96 -51.99
CA GLY A 388 -2.25 3.25 -53.42
C GLY A 388 -0.94 2.91 -54.12
#